data_AF-A0A7A6XQW0-F1
#
_entry.id   AF-A0A7A6XQW0-F1
#
_cell.length_a   1.000
_cell.length_b   1.000
_cell.length_c   1.000
_cell.angle_alpha   90.00
_cell.angle_beta   90.00
_cell.angle_gamma   90.00
#
_symmetry.space_group_name_H-M   'P 1'
#
loop_
_entity.id
_entity.type
_entity.pdbx_description
1 polymer ?
#
loop_
_entity_poly.entity_id
_entity_poly.type
_entity_poly.pdbx_seq_one_letter_code
_entity_poly.pdbx_strand_id
1 'polypeptide(L)'
;TSQGATRNGDSELEVTNAIFGTNEFRGSDYEITTAQFGTIGIYSNKAEIKQAMDAASARIAAEREANLNHAVAALTQSWVTAIREAATTGKITPAIADVVNDGSKFMDAYQMDAVKLPSAYGQLSYRMTYNLVSMFSDLAILGLVDLNEVTPELLSMRKNHVEILQRINTVLAGRTDEEKQADADRINLALGNITEEEIAARNEKQEELSSIQGDSTSIAQSLGLNYRVSTADLKMMYAPKFAAGEVFGLQEASGMKGVLFRAKDAIKAKFGARWLPAKAKNSDFPGNWWIIETKHNVADVLAVIQQYA
;
A
#
# COMPACT_ATOMS: atom_id res chain seq x y z
N THR A 1 37.16 -16.63 -3.32
CA THR A 1 36.31 -15.49 -2.90
C THR A 1 34.88 -15.99 -2.79
N SER A 2 34.45 -16.36 -1.58
CA SER A 2 33.21 -17.11 -1.34
C SER A 2 32.79 -16.98 0.14
N GLN A 3 32.96 -15.81 0.75
CA GLN A 3 32.66 -15.61 2.18
C GLN A 3 31.13 -15.61 2.40
N GLY A 4 30.49 -16.77 2.31
CA GLY A 4 29.06 -16.96 2.53
C GLY A 4 28.42 -18.05 1.68
N ALA A 5 29.08 -18.51 0.61
CA ALA A 5 28.66 -19.69 -0.13
C ALA A 5 29.23 -20.95 0.52
N THR A 6 28.39 -21.94 0.80
CA THR A 6 28.85 -23.21 1.36
C THR A 6 29.40 -24.07 0.23
N ARG A 7 30.07 -25.17 0.55
CA ARG A 7 30.41 -26.19 -0.47
C ARG A 7 29.17 -26.93 -0.96
N ASN A 8 28.08 -26.86 -0.20
CA ASN A 8 26.85 -27.62 -0.40
C ASN A 8 25.82 -26.89 -1.27
N GLY A 9 25.91 -25.56 -1.43
CA GLY A 9 24.99 -24.79 -2.28
C GLY A 9 23.67 -24.41 -1.59
N ASP A 10 23.59 -24.56 -0.27
CA ASP A 10 22.38 -24.44 0.55
C ASP A 10 22.46 -23.27 1.55
N SER A 11 23.43 -22.36 1.38
CA SER A 11 23.61 -21.26 2.32
C SER A 11 22.47 -20.25 2.23
N GLU A 12 22.20 -19.55 3.33
CA GLU A 12 21.19 -18.47 3.38
C GLU A 12 21.43 -17.40 2.30
N LEU A 13 22.71 -17.11 2.01
CA LEU A 13 23.12 -16.21 0.94
C LEU A 13 22.73 -16.76 -0.45
N GLU A 14 23.01 -18.03 -0.73
CA GLU A 14 22.71 -18.65 -2.02
C GLU A 14 21.20 -18.77 -2.25
N VAL A 15 20.45 -19.17 -1.22
CA VAL A 15 18.99 -19.27 -1.25
C VAL A 15 18.34 -17.90 -1.44
N THR A 16 18.79 -16.88 -0.69
CA THR A 16 18.31 -15.49 -0.84
C THR A 16 18.60 -14.97 -2.25
N ASN A 17 19.77 -15.28 -2.80
CA ASN A 17 20.14 -14.85 -4.14
C ASN A 17 19.26 -15.47 -5.23
N ALA A 18 18.96 -16.76 -5.09
CA ALA A 18 18.08 -17.46 -6.01
C ALA A 18 16.67 -16.86 -6.01
N ILE A 19 16.11 -16.62 -4.82
CA ILE A 19 14.75 -16.09 -4.65
C ILE A 19 14.63 -14.66 -5.17
N PHE A 20 15.54 -13.77 -4.79
CA PHE A 20 15.44 -12.35 -5.13
C PHE A 20 16.21 -11.96 -6.41
N GLY A 21 16.79 -12.93 -7.13
CA GLY A 21 17.41 -12.74 -8.45
C GLY A 21 18.64 -11.83 -8.43
N THR A 22 19.45 -11.91 -7.38
CA THR A 22 20.58 -10.99 -7.15
C THR A 22 21.90 -11.49 -7.74
N ASN A 23 22.08 -12.80 -7.90
CA ASN A 23 23.19 -13.46 -8.61
C ASN A 23 22.72 -14.81 -9.15
N GLU A 24 23.01 -15.11 -10.41
CA GLU A 24 22.76 -16.45 -10.97
C GLU A 24 23.74 -17.46 -10.36
N PHE A 25 23.23 -18.65 -10.03
CA PHE A 25 24.08 -19.77 -9.64
C PHE A 25 25.05 -20.09 -10.77
N ARG A 26 26.35 -20.15 -10.47
CA ARG A 26 27.40 -20.52 -11.42
C ARG A 26 28.13 -21.75 -10.90
N GLY A 27 27.83 -22.91 -11.49
CA GLY A 27 28.55 -24.15 -11.18
C GLY A 27 30.08 -24.03 -11.36
N SER A 28 30.52 -23.16 -12.28
CA SER A 28 31.92 -22.89 -12.57
C SER A 28 32.72 -22.29 -11.40
N ASP A 29 32.06 -21.60 -10.46
CA ASP A 29 32.72 -20.96 -9.31
C ASP A 29 33.31 -22.00 -8.33
N TYR A 30 32.95 -23.28 -8.51
CA TYR A 30 33.33 -24.39 -7.64
C TYR A 30 33.95 -25.56 -8.40
N GLU A 31 34.32 -25.35 -9.66
CA GLU A 31 35.09 -26.31 -10.44
C GLU A 31 36.43 -26.60 -9.76
N ILE A 32 36.78 -27.89 -9.74
CA ILE A 32 38.11 -28.33 -9.34
C ILE A 32 39.06 -27.90 -10.46
N THR A 33 39.88 -26.88 -10.22
CA THR A 33 40.81 -26.35 -11.21
C THR A 33 42.16 -27.08 -11.16
N THR A 34 42.85 -27.13 -12.29
CA THR A 34 44.20 -27.73 -12.40
C THR A 34 45.24 -27.01 -11.54
N ALA A 35 44.98 -25.75 -11.17
CA ALA A 35 45.83 -24.98 -10.27
C ALA A 35 45.90 -25.58 -8.85
N GLN A 36 44.89 -26.34 -8.42
CA GLN A 36 44.83 -26.97 -7.09
C GLN A 36 45.69 -28.23 -6.97
N PHE A 37 46.15 -28.80 -8.09
CA PHE A 37 46.91 -30.06 -8.14
C PHE A 37 48.38 -29.87 -8.62
N GLY A 38 48.84 -28.62 -8.78
CA GLY A 38 50.15 -28.32 -9.35
C GLY A 38 50.24 -28.68 -10.84
N THR A 39 51.46 -28.71 -11.41
CA THR A 39 51.66 -28.98 -12.85
C THR A 39 51.37 -30.44 -13.18
N ILE A 40 50.10 -30.77 -13.44
CA ILE A 40 49.63 -32.13 -13.79
C ILE A 40 50.35 -32.72 -15.02
N GLY A 41 50.99 -31.86 -15.83
CA GLY A 41 51.77 -32.25 -17.00
C GLY A 41 52.97 -33.17 -16.73
N ILE A 42 53.39 -33.32 -15.46
CA ILE A 42 54.51 -34.19 -15.05
C ILE A 42 54.10 -35.66 -14.89
N TYR A 43 52.81 -35.97 -14.82
CA TYR A 43 52.32 -37.33 -14.61
C TYR A 43 52.06 -38.04 -15.94
N SER A 44 52.47 -39.31 -16.04
CA SER A 44 52.24 -40.16 -17.22
C SER A 44 50.75 -40.39 -17.49
N ASN A 45 49.92 -40.39 -16.45
CA ASN A 45 48.46 -40.54 -16.51
C ASN A 45 47.68 -39.20 -16.47
N LYS A 46 48.32 -38.08 -16.85
CA LYS A 46 47.71 -36.72 -16.82
C LYS A 46 46.33 -36.62 -17.49
N ALA A 47 46.07 -37.39 -18.55
CA ALA A 47 44.78 -37.39 -19.24
C ALA A 47 43.66 -38.00 -18.37
N GLU A 48 43.95 -39.10 -17.69
CA GLU A 48 43.03 -39.77 -16.76
C GLU A 48 42.75 -38.88 -15.54
N ILE A 49 43.78 -38.19 -15.02
CA ILE A 49 43.62 -37.23 -13.93
C ILE A 49 42.69 -36.08 -14.36
N LYS A 50 42.91 -35.50 -15.55
CA LYS A 50 42.04 -34.44 -16.07
C LYS A 50 40.60 -34.92 -16.25
N GLN A 51 40.40 -36.10 -16.83
CA GLN A 51 39.06 -36.66 -17.02
C GLN A 51 38.33 -36.88 -15.69
N ALA A 52 39.03 -37.41 -14.68
CA ALA A 52 38.47 -37.61 -13.34
C ALA A 52 38.11 -36.27 -12.65
N MET A 53 38.94 -35.23 -12.83
CA MET A 53 38.65 -33.88 -12.34
C MET A 53 37.43 -33.26 -13.01
N ASP A 54 37.35 -33.31 -14.34
CA ASP A 54 36.23 -32.75 -15.10
C ASP A 54 34.92 -33.47 -14.70
N ALA A 55 34.95 -34.80 -14.53
CA ALA A 55 33.80 -35.58 -14.05
C ALA A 55 33.41 -35.23 -12.60
N ALA A 56 34.38 -35.05 -11.71
CA ALA A 56 34.12 -34.66 -10.32
C ALA A 56 33.54 -33.24 -10.22
N SER A 57 34.05 -32.29 -11.01
CA SER A 57 33.52 -30.93 -11.11
C SER A 57 32.06 -30.91 -11.60
N ALA A 58 31.74 -31.68 -12.64
CA ALA A 58 30.38 -31.80 -13.16
C ALA A 58 29.42 -32.37 -12.10
N ARG A 59 29.85 -33.40 -11.36
CA ARG A 59 29.05 -33.97 -10.26
C ARG A 59 28.80 -32.96 -9.14
N ILE A 60 29.84 -32.25 -8.70
CA ILE A 60 29.74 -31.23 -7.64
C ILE A 60 28.78 -30.11 -8.07
N ALA A 61 28.87 -29.64 -9.32
CA ALA A 61 27.97 -28.61 -9.83
C ALA A 61 26.50 -29.08 -9.79
N ALA A 62 26.22 -30.30 -10.24
CA ALA A 62 24.87 -30.87 -10.23
C ALA A 62 24.33 -31.10 -8.80
N GLU A 63 25.16 -31.62 -7.89
CA GLU A 63 24.78 -31.81 -6.48
C GLU A 63 24.45 -30.47 -5.81
N ARG A 64 25.23 -29.42 -6.07
CA ARG A 64 24.98 -28.08 -5.53
C ARG A 64 23.71 -27.44 -6.07
N GLU A 65 23.45 -27.56 -7.37
CA GLU A 65 22.22 -27.05 -7.97
C GLU A 65 20.99 -27.76 -7.37
N ALA A 66 21.06 -29.08 -7.20
CA ALA A 66 20.02 -29.85 -6.55
C ALA A 66 19.79 -29.41 -5.09
N ASN A 67 20.86 -29.20 -4.33
CA ASN A 67 20.78 -28.73 -2.94
C ASN A 67 20.19 -27.31 -2.85
N LEU A 68 20.60 -26.40 -3.73
CA LEU A 68 20.04 -25.04 -3.80
C LEU A 68 18.55 -25.10 -4.09
N ASN A 69 18.14 -25.84 -5.12
CA ASN A 69 16.73 -25.99 -5.49
C ASN A 69 15.90 -26.58 -4.35
N HIS A 70 16.45 -27.60 -3.66
CA HIS A 70 15.81 -28.19 -2.49
C HIS A 70 15.67 -27.19 -1.32
N ALA A 71 16.72 -26.42 -1.02
CA ALA A 71 16.71 -25.41 0.04
C ALA A 71 15.74 -24.27 -0.27
N VAL A 72 15.70 -23.78 -1.52
CA VAL A 72 14.74 -22.77 -1.98
C VAL A 72 13.32 -23.30 -1.84
N ALA A 73 13.04 -24.52 -2.32
CA ALA A 73 11.72 -25.13 -2.22
C ALA A 73 11.27 -25.32 -0.76
N ALA A 74 12.17 -25.76 0.12
CA ALA A 74 11.87 -25.93 1.54
C ALA A 74 11.54 -24.59 2.21
N LEU A 75 12.32 -23.54 1.93
CA LEU A 75 12.08 -22.20 2.47
C LEU A 75 10.77 -21.61 1.95
N THR A 76 10.52 -21.66 0.65
CA THR A 76 9.30 -21.09 0.07
C THR A 76 8.06 -21.87 0.49
N GLN A 77 8.15 -23.19 0.67
CA GLN A 77 7.09 -24.00 1.28
C GLN A 77 6.81 -23.58 2.73
N SER A 78 7.84 -23.26 3.52
CA SER A 78 7.66 -22.72 4.88
C SER A 78 6.92 -21.39 4.86
N TRP A 79 7.22 -20.51 3.89
CA TRP A 79 6.53 -19.24 3.70
C TRP A 79 5.08 -19.41 3.29
N VAL A 80 4.78 -20.28 2.32
CA VAL A 80 3.39 -20.59 1.93
C VAL A 80 2.58 -21.08 3.12
N THR A 81 3.18 -21.91 3.98
CA THR A 81 2.52 -22.40 5.20
C THR A 81 2.20 -21.24 6.15
N ALA A 82 3.18 -20.36 6.40
CA ALA A 82 2.99 -19.17 7.24
C ALA A 82 1.94 -18.20 6.66
N ILE A 83 1.93 -17.99 5.34
CA ILE A 83 0.94 -17.14 4.65
C ILE A 83 -0.47 -17.71 4.82
N ARG A 84 -0.64 -19.01 4.63
CA ARG A 84 -1.94 -19.69 4.81
C ARG A 84 -2.45 -19.61 6.25
N GLU A 85 -1.56 -19.79 7.22
CA GLU A 85 -1.90 -19.65 8.64
C GLU A 85 -2.32 -18.21 8.96
N ALA A 86 -1.53 -17.21 8.56
CA ALA A 86 -1.85 -15.80 8.75
C ALA A 86 -3.18 -15.42 8.11
N ALA A 87 -3.40 -15.82 6.85
CA ALA A 87 -4.64 -15.58 6.12
C ALA A 87 -5.86 -16.22 6.80
N THR A 88 -5.72 -17.44 7.34
CA THR A 88 -6.80 -18.12 8.07
C THR A 88 -7.14 -17.41 9.38
N THR A 89 -6.12 -16.86 10.06
CA THR A 89 -6.33 -16.12 11.32
C THR A 89 -6.82 -14.68 11.11
N GLY A 90 -6.79 -14.17 9.88
CA GLY A 90 -7.13 -12.79 9.55
C GLY A 90 -6.14 -11.75 10.11
N LYS A 91 -4.96 -12.17 10.56
CA LYS A 91 -3.95 -11.27 11.12
C LYS A 91 -3.21 -10.53 10.01
N ILE A 92 -3.52 -9.26 9.84
CA ILE A 92 -2.80 -8.36 8.94
C ILE A 92 -1.64 -7.67 9.65
N THR A 93 -0.65 -7.22 8.88
CA THR A 93 0.49 -6.49 9.42
C THR A 93 0.25 -4.98 9.45
N PRO A 94 0.91 -4.22 10.35
CA PRO A 94 0.80 -2.76 10.35
C PRO A 94 1.28 -2.09 9.05
N ALA A 95 2.18 -2.73 8.29
CA ALA A 95 2.71 -2.18 7.04
C ALA A 95 1.63 -1.90 5.99
N ILE A 96 0.53 -2.67 5.97
CA ILE A 96 -0.57 -2.43 5.03
C ILE A 96 -1.29 -1.11 5.31
N ALA A 97 -1.24 -0.62 6.55
CA ALA A 97 -1.81 0.67 6.92
C ALA A 97 -1.07 1.82 6.21
N ASP A 98 0.26 1.75 6.11
CA ASP A 98 1.05 2.77 5.41
C ASP A 98 0.68 2.86 3.92
N VAL A 99 0.30 1.73 3.31
CA VAL A 99 -0.15 1.68 1.92
C VAL A 99 -1.54 2.29 1.78
N VAL A 100 -2.50 1.81 2.56
CA VAL A 100 -3.92 2.13 2.36
C VAL A 100 -4.30 3.49 2.95
N ASN A 101 -3.72 3.85 4.10
CA ASN A 101 -4.04 5.10 4.79
C ASN A 101 -3.14 6.25 4.33
N ASP A 102 -1.84 5.99 4.15
CA ASP A 102 -0.85 7.05 3.88
C ASP A 102 -0.39 7.13 2.41
N GLY A 103 -0.88 6.22 1.56
CA GLY A 103 -0.54 6.18 0.14
C GLY A 103 0.90 5.80 -0.15
N SER A 104 1.56 5.12 0.79
CA SER A 104 2.91 4.60 0.59
C SER A 104 2.92 3.59 -0.56
N LYS A 105 4.03 3.56 -1.31
CA LYS A 105 4.18 2.55 -2.35
C LYS A 105 4.19 1.18 -1.72
N PHE A 106 3.40 0.28 -2.30
CA PHE A 106 3.19 -1.07 -1.78
C PHE A 106 4.51 -1.78 -1.43
N MET A 107 5.45 -1.81 -2.37
CA MET A 107 6.75 -2.48 -2.17
C MET A 107 7.62 -1.85 -1.08
N ASP A 108 7.48 -0.53 -0.86
CA ASP A 108 8.31 0.20 0.12
C ASP A 108 7.85 -0.12 1.55
N ALA A 109 6.54 -0.30 1.77
CA ALA A 109 5.98 -0.66 3.07
C ALA A 109 6.44 -2.05 3.57
N TYR A 110 6.71 -2.98 2.66
CA TYR A 110 7.15 -4.36 2.99
C TYR A 110 8.66 -4.58 2.86
N GLN A 111 9.42 -3.50 2.70
CA GLN A 111 10.86 -3.57 2.61
C GLN A 111 11.50 -4.00 3.93
N MET A 112 12.42 -4.94 3.87
CA MET A 112 13.29 -5.30 4.99
C MET A 112 14.62 -4.59 4.90
N ASP A 113 15.35 -4.54 6.02
CA ASP A 113 16.73 -4.06 6.08
C ASP A 113 17.57 -4.72 4.99
N ALA A 114 18.47 -3.92 4.40
CA ALA A 114 19.29 -4.41 3.32
C ALA A 114 20.19 -5.57 3.77
N VAL A 115 20.02 -6.73 3.16
CA VAL A 115 20.89 -7.89 3.43
C VAL A 115 22.27 -7.58 2.87
N LYS A 116 23.29 -7.78 3.72
CA LYS A 116 24.70 -7.60 3.36
C LYS A 116 25.19 -8.85 2.65
N LEU A 117 25.40 -8.75 1.35
CA LEU A 117 25.87 -9.86 0.53
C LEU A 117 27.30 -9.59 0.05
N PRO A 118 28.24 -10.54 0.22
CA PRO A 118 29.58 -10.41 -0.33
C PRO A 118 29.52 -10.35 -1.86
N SER A 119 30.20 -9.37 -2.46
CA SER A 119 30.40 -9.31 -3.90
C SER A 119 31.60 -10.18 -4.33
N ALA A 120 31.68 -10.48 -5.63
CA ALA A 120 32.81 -11.19 -6.23
C ALA A 120 34.18 -10.53 -5.93
N TYR A 121 34.20 -9.23 -5.62
CA TYR A 121 35.39 -8.43 -5.32
C TYR A 121 35.62 -8.20 -3.81
N GLY A 122 34.90 -8.90 -2.94
CA GLY A 122 35.07 -8.78 -1.48
C GLY A 122 34.43 -7.51 -0.88
N GLN A 123 33.66 -6.75 -1.66
CA GLN A 123 32.87 -5.63 -1.15
C GLN A 123 31.49 -6.09 -0.69
N LEU A 124 30.98 -5.54 0.40
CA LEU A 124 29.61 -5.80 0.82
C LEU A 124 28.65 -5.03 -0.10
N SER A 125 27.74 -5.75 -0.74
CA SER A 125 26.63 -5.18 -1.48
C SER A 125 25.38 -5.21 -0.61
N TYR A 126 24.67 -4.09 -0.57
CA TYR A 126 23.39 -3.96 0.11
C TYR A 126 22.29 -4.33 -0.88
N ARG A 127 21.40 -5.26 -0.48
CA ARG A 127 20.25 -5.64 -1.28
C ARG A 127 18.98 -5.52 -0.47
N MET A 128 18.05 -4.75 -0.99
CA MET A 128 16.73 -4.62 -0.38
C MET A 128 15.96 -5.89 -0.68
N THR A 129 15.48 -6.52 0.38
CA THR A 129 14.62 -7.69 0.33
C THR A 129 13.23 -7.28 0.79
N TYR A 130 12.24 -8.13 0.52
CA TYR A 130 10.85 -7.87 0.91
C TYR A 130 10.39 -8.97 1.83
N ASN A 131 9.58 -8.62 2.83
CA ASN A 131 8.91 -9.60 3.66
C ASN A 131 7.74 -10.22 2.88
N LEU A 132 8.05 -11.22 2.04
CA LEU A 132 7.06 -11.89 1.18
C LEU A 132 5.94 -12.54 2.00
N VAL A 133 6.23 -13.04 3.19
CA VAL A 133 5.22 -13.66 4.07
C VAL A 133 4.17 -12.63 4.47
N SER A 134 4.58 -11.53 5.09
CA SER A 134 3.65 -10.47 5.51
C SER A 134 2.90 -9.88 4.33
N MET A 135 3.61 -9.60 3.23
CA MET A 135 3.03 -9.02 2.03
C MET A 135 1.94 -9.89 1.42
N PHE A 136 2.22 -11.18 1.15
CA PHE A 136 1.22 -12.08 0.56
C PHE A 136 0.09 -12.46 1.54
N SER A 137 0.36 -12.44 2.84
CA SER A 137 -0.70 -12.63 3.85
C SER A 137 -1.71 -11.49 3.80
N ASP A 138 -1.24 -10.24 3.82
CA ASP A 138 -2.11 -9.07 3.76
C ASP A 138 -2.88 -9.02 2.43
N LEU A 139 -2.23 -9.33 1.32
CA LEU A 139 -2.88 -9.40 0.00
C LEU A 139 -3.97 -10.47 -0.08
N ALA A 140 -3.74 -11.64 0.52
CA ALA A 140 -4.75 -12.70 0.58
C ALA A 140 -5.93 -12.27 1.46
N ILE A 141 -5.68 -11.66 2.62
CA ILE A 141 -6.73 -11.17 3.53
C ILE A 141 -7.55 -10.04 2.88
N LEU A 142 -6.92 -9.17 2.10
CA LEU A 142 -7.60 -8.13 1.34
C LEU A 142 -8.34 -8.65 0.10
N GLY A 143 -8.19 -9.93 -0.26
CA GLY A 143 -8.80 -10.53 -1.44
C GLY A 143 -8.16 -10.07 -2.76
N LEU A 144 -6.93 -9.56 -2.71
CA LEU A 144 -6.16 -9.09 -3.87
C LEU A 144 -5.37 -10.23 -4.55
N VAL A 145 -5.16 -11.32 -3.83
CA VAL A 145 -4.51 -12.55 -4.32
C VAL A 145 -5.33 -13.75 -3.84
N ASP A 146 -5.57 -14.71 -4.73
CA ASP A 146 -6.12 -16.01 -4.31
C ASP A 146 -5.02 -16.77 -3.55
N LEU A 147 -5.32 -17.19 -2.32
CA LEU A 147 -4.42 -17.96 -1.48
C LEU A 147 -3.97 -19.28 -2.16
N ASN A 148 -4.76 -19.82 -3.09
CA ASN A 148 -4.39 -20.99 -3.89
C ASN A 148 -3.33 -20.69 -4.95
N GLU A 149 -3.22 -19.45 -5.43
CA GLU A 149 -2.18 -19.01 -6.36
C GLU A 149 -0.83 -18.81 -5.65
N VAL A 150 -0.85 -18.64 -4.32
CA VAL A 150 0.36 -18.52 -3.50
C VAL A 150 1.02 -19.88 -3.31
N THR A 151 1.96 -20.18 -4.21
CA THR A 151 2.69 -21.45 -4.29
C THR A 151 4.19 -21.29 -4.00
N PRO A 152 4.90 -22.36 -3.63
CA PRO A 152 6.36 -22.33 -3.49
C PRO A 152 7.05 -21.84 -4.77
N GLU A 153 6.53 -22.22 -5.93
CA GLU A 153 7.03 -21.82 -7.26
C GLU A 153 6.83 -20.33 -7.51
N LEU A 154 5.70 -19.75 -7.08
CA LEU A 154 5.48 -18.32 -7.17
C LEU A 154 6.53 -17.53 -6.36
N LEU A 155 6.85 -18.02 -5.16
CA LEU A 155 7.75 -17.33 -4.24
C LEU A 155 9.23 -17.64 -4.49
N SER A 156 9.56 -18.69 -5.24
CA SER A 156 10.94 -19.16 -5.43
C SER A 156 11.79 -18.31 -6.36
N MET A 157 11.18 -17.41 -7.14
CA MET A 157 11.90 -16.53 -8.05
C MET A 157 11.27 -15.15 -8.15
N ARG A 158 12.13 -14.12 -8.16
CA ARG A 158 11.73 -12.71 -8.27
C ARG A 158 10.76 -12.43 -9.41
N LYS A 159 11.07 -12.97 -10.58
CA LYS A 159 10.25 -12.75 -11.78
C LYS A 159 8.80 -13.21 -11.59
N ASN A 160 8.58 -14.28 -10.82
CA ASN A 160 7.26 -14.90 -10.65
C ASN A 160 6.37 -14.02 -9.76
N HIS A 161 6.87 -13.54 -8.62
CA HIS A 161 6.07 -12.71 -7.73
C HIS A 161 6.03 -11.22 -8.12
N VAL A 162 7.05 -10.66 -8.77
CA VAL A 162 7.05 -9.23 -9.14
C VAL A 162 5.93 -8.88 -10.12
N GLU A 163 5.57 -9.77 -11.04
CA GLU A 163 4.47 -9.53 -11.98
C GLU A 163 3.13 -9.38 -11.25
N ILE A 164 2.84 -10.26 -10.29
CA ILE A 164 1.64 -10.18 -9.44
C ILE A 164 1.63 -8.87 -8.64
N LEU A 165 2.76 -8.50 -8.05
CA LEU A 165 2.88 -7.29 -7.24
C LEU A 165 2.69 -6.01 -8.06
N GLN A 166 3.18 -5.98 -9.31
CA GLN A 166 2.94 -4.87 -10.23
C GLN A 166 1.46 -4.74 -10.59
N ARG A 167 0.79 -5.87 -10.90
CA ARG A 167 -0.65 -5.90 -11.17
C ARG A 167 -1.45 -5.33 -9.99
N ILE A 168 -1.12 -5.74 -8.77
CA ILE A 168 -1.78 -5.28 -7.55
C ILE A 168 -1.55 -3.79 -7.32
N ASN A 169 -0.32 -3.31 -7.52
CA ASN A 169 -0.01 -1.89 -7.38
C ASN A 169 -0.87 -1.03 -8.34
N THR A 170 -1.12 -1.51 -9.56
CA THR A 170 -2.04 -0.86 -10.50
C THR A 170 -3.49 -0.89 -10.01
N VAL A 171 -3.96 -2.03 -9.47
CA VAL A 171 -5.31 -2.16 -8.91
C VAL A 171 -5.52 -1.20 -7.74
N LEU A 172 -4.58 -1.17 -6.78
CA LEU A 172 -4.64 -0.28 -5.62
C LEU A 172 -4.64 1.20 -6.03
N ALA A 173 -3.82 1.57 -7.02
CA ALA A 173 -3.79 2.94 -7.53
C ALA A 173 -5.09 3.36 -8.26
N GLY A 174 -5.83 2.39 -8.81
CA GLY A 174 -7.08 2.61 -9.53
C GLY A 174 -8.34 2.67 -8.67
N ARG A 175 -8.23 2.44 -7.35
CA ARG A 175 -9.39 2.43 -6.45
C ARG A 175 -10.06 3.80 -6.34
N THR A 176 -11.38 3.77 -6.31
CA THR A 176 -12.24 4.90 -5.97
C THR A 176 -12.05 5.33 -4.51
N ASP A 177 -12.52 6.52 -4.14
CA ASP A 177 -12.36 7.01 -2.77
C ASP A 177 -13.25 6.23 -1.79
N GLU A 178 -14.39 5.71 -2.26
CA GLU A 178 -15.26 4.81 -1.49
C GLU A 178 -14.57 3.46 -1.22
N GLU A 179 -13.92 2.87 -2.24
CA GLU A 179 -13.19 1.62 -2.07
C GLU A 179 -12.02 1.78 -1.09
N LYS A 180 -11.25 2.88 -1.22
CA LYS A 180 -10.15 3.18 -0.28
C LYS A 180 -10.65 3.30 1.16
N GLN A 181 -11.80 3.95 1.37
CA GLN A 181 -12.38 4.06 2.70
C GLN A 181 -12.79 2.70 3.26
N ALA A 182 -13.43 1.86 2.44
CA ALA A 182 -13.81 0.50 2.86
C ALA A 182 -12.58 -0.38 3.19
N ASP A 183 -11.49 -0.25 2.43
CA ASP A 183 -10.23 -0.92 2.73
C ASP A 183 -9.61 -0.42 4.03
N ALA A 184 -9.57 0.89 4.24
CA ALA A 184 -9.06 1.52 5.44
C ALA A 184 -9.84 1.06 6.67
N ASP A 185 -11.17 0.97 6.59
CA ASP A 185 -11.99 0.46 7.68
C ASP A 185 -11.70 -1.01 7.98
N ARG A 186 -11.64 -1.86 6.94
CA ARG A 186 -11.32 -3.29 7.11
C ARG A 186 -9.95 -3.48 7.76
N ILE A 187 -8.95 -2.72 7.33
CA ILE A 187 -7.59 -2.77 7.88
C ILE A 187 -7.57 -2.30 9.33
N ASN A 188 -8.15 -1.13 9.60
CA ASN A 188 -8.15 -0.59 10.95
C ASN A 188 -8.95 -1.45 11.93
N LEU A 189 -10.04 -2.09 11.47
CA LEU A 189 -10.78 -3.06 12.27
C LEU A 189 -9.92 -4.28 12.59
N ALA A 190 -9.24 -4.86 11.60
CA ALA A 190 -8.37 -6.02 11.79
C ALA A 190 -7.12 -5.71 12.64
N LEU A 191 -6.63 -4.47 12.62
CA LEU A 191 -5.57 -3.99 13.52
C LEU A 191 -6.07 -3.65 14.93
N GLY A 192 -7.40 -3.61 15.15
CA GLY A 192 -8.01 -3.20 16.41
C GLY A 192 -7.92 -1.70 16.68
N ASN A 193 -7.68 -0.89 15.65
CA ASN A 193 -7.64 0.57 15.72
C ASN A 193 -9.04 1.20 15.75
N ILE A 194 -10.04 0.51 15.20
CA ILE A 194 -11.45 0.90 15.21
C ILE A 194 -12.35 -0.29 15.52
N THR A 195 -13.60 -0.03 15.91
CA THR A 195 -14.62 -1.07 16.13
C THR A 195 -15.73 -1.05 15.08
N GLU A 196 -16.53 -2.13 15.02
CA GLU A 196 -17.70 -2.18 14.13
C GLU A 196 -18.74 -1.11 14.50
N GLU A 197 -18.88 -0.81 15.80
CA GLU A 197 -19.77 0.25 16.29
C GLU A 197 -19.34 1.64 15.83
N GLU A 198 -18.03 1.92 15.76
CA GLU A 198 -17.52 3.19 15.28
C GLU A 198 -17.78 3.37 13.77
N ILE A 199 -17.66 2.29 12.98
CA ILE A 199 -18.02 2.29 11.56
C ILE A 199 -19.52 2.55 11.39
N ALA A 200 -20.36 1.83 12.16
CA ALA A 200 -21.81 1.98 12.13
C ALA A 200 -22.25 3.40 12.51
N ALA A 201 -21.72 3.95 13.61
CA ALA A 201 -22.02 5.31 14.06
C ALA A 201 -21.62 6.37 13.02
N ARG A 202 -20.50 6.17 12.32
CA ARG A 202 -20.08 7.05 11.23
C ARG A 202 -21.04 6.99 10.04
N ASN A 203 -21.47 5.78 9.66
CA ASN A 203 -22.42 5.58 8.57
C ASN A 203 -23.81 6.17 8.90
N GLU A 204 -24.32 5.95 10.11
CA GLU A 204 -25.58 6.55 10.59
C GLU A 204 -25.51 8.09 10.55
N LYS A 205 -24.40 8.66 11.04
CA LYS A 205 -24.17 10.11 10.97
C LYS A 205 -24.15 10.60 9.52
N GLN A 206 -23.58 9.84 8.60
CA GLN A 206 -23.53 10.20 7.18
C GLN A 206 -24.92 10.13 6.51
N GLU A 207 -25.74 9.15 6.88
CA GLU A 207 -27.13 9.04 6.44
C GLU A 207 -28.00 10.18 7.00
N GLU A 208 -27.85 10.52 8.29
CA GLU A 208 -28.53 11.66 8.92
C GLU A 208 -28.18 12.98 8.22
N LEU A 209 -26.89 13.19 7.93
CA LEU A 209 -26.44 14.36 7.18
C LEU A 209 -27.00 14.40 5.76
N SER A 210 -27.09 13.25 5.09
CA SER A 210 -27.67 13.13 3.74
C SER A 210 -29.18 13.43 3.74
N SER A 211 -29.89 13.00 4.77
CA SER A 211 -31.31 13.30 5.01
C SER A 211 -31.55 14.81 5.20
N ILE A 212 -30.80 15.45 6.13
CA ILE A 212 -30.86 16.90 6.36
C ILE A 212 -30.56 17.68 5.08
N GLN A 213 -29.62 17.16 4.28
CA GLN A 213 -29.22 17.78 3.03
C GLN A 213 -30.32 17.74 1.97
N GLY A 214 -31.09 16.65 1.84
CA GLY A 214 -32.16 16.52 0.85
C GLY A 214 -33.23 17.63 0.94
N ASP A 215 -33.78 17.85 2.13
CA ASP A 215 -34.85 18.83 2.36
C ASP A 215 -34.35 20.28 2.17
N SER A 216 -33.14 20.56 2.66
CA SER A 216 -32.52 21.89 2.57
C SER A 216 -32.06 22.25 1.15
N THR A 217 -31.65 21.26 0.36
CA THR A 217 -31.17 21.46 -1.02
C THR A 217 -32.26 21.99 -1.92
N SER A 218 -33.48 21.46 -1.81
CA SER A 218 -34.62 21.88 -2.63
C SER A 218 -34.98 23.37 -2.39
N ILE A 219 -34.94 23.80 -1.13
CA ILE A 219 -35.23 25.20 -0.75
C ILE A 219 -34.11 26.12 -1.25
N ALA A 220 -32.84 25.75 -1.05
CA ALA A 220 -31.70 26.53 -1.52
C ALA A 220 -31.67 26.67 -3.05
N GLN A 221 -31.98 25.60 -3.78
CA GLN A 221 -32.04 25.61 -5.24
C GLN A 221 -33.14 26.53 -5.78
N SER A 222 -34.28 26.65 -5.10
CA SER A 222 -35.33 27.61 -5.51
C SER A 222 -34.87 29.07 -5.44
N LEU A 223 -33.86 29.37 -4.62
CA LEU A 223 -33.16 30.65 -4.53
C LEU A 223 -31.96 30.77 -5.47
N GLY A 224 -31.70 29.77 -6.33
CA GLY A 224 -30.52 29.73 -7.20
C GLY A 224 -29.22 29.43 -6.46
N LEU A 225 -29.29 28.86 -5.27
CA LEU A 225 -28.13 28.57 -4.41
C LEU A 225 -27.76 27.08 -4.47
N ASN A 226 -26.46 26.82 -4.51
CA ASN A 226 -25.89 25.53 -4.19
C ASN A 226 -25.80 25.40 -2.66
N TYR A 227 -26.23 24.25 -2.16
CA TYR A 227 -26.19 23.90 -0.75
C TYR A 227 -25.42 22.60 -0.56
N ARG A 228 -24.59 22.54 0.49
CA ARG A 228 -23.85 21.33 0.85
C ARG A 228 -23.55 21.30 2.34
N VAL A 229 -23.71 20.16 2.99
CA VAL A 229 -23.22 19.95 4.37
C VAL A 229 -21.80 19.41 4.31
N SER A 230 -20.95 19.77 5.29
CA SER A 230 -19.60 19.22 5.33
C SER A 230 -19.62 17.71 5.60
N THR A 231 -18.97 16.94 4.75
CA THR A 231 -18.72 15.50 4.93
C THR A 231 -17.32 15.22 5.45
N ALA A 232 -16.43 16.22 5.50
CA ALA A 232 -15.09 16.12 6.06
C ALA A 232 -14.76 17.25 7.04
N ASP A 233 -13.71 17.04 7.84
CA ASP A 233 -13.20 18.06 8.76
C ASP A 233 -12.77 19.33 8.02
N LEU A 234 -13.36 20.46 8.38
CA LEU A 234 -13.06 21.76 7.79
C LEU A 234 -12.09 22.56 8.66
N LYS A 235 -10.83 22.65 8.20
CA LYS A 235 -9.83 23.55 8.78
C LYS A 235 -9.80 24.90 8.06
N MET A 236 -9.99 25.99 8.79
CA MET A 236 -9.75 27.36 8.28
C MET A 236 -8.51 27.97 8.90
N MET A 237 -7.87 28.90 8.20
CA MET A 237 -6.61 29.53 8.61
C MET A 237 -6.71 30.30 9.94
N TYR A 238 -7.90 30.84 10.27
CA TYR A 238 -8.13 31.69 11.44
C TYR A 238 -9.45 31.36 12.18
N ALA A 239 -9.92 30.11 12.11
CA ALA A 239 -11.14 29.69 12.80
C ALA A 239 -10.96 28.31 13.45
N PRO A 240 -11.87 27.92 14.37
CA PRO A 240 -11.92 26.58 14.90
C PRO A 240 -11.95 25.53 13.78
N LYS A 241 -11.34 24.37 14.05
CA LYS A 241 -11.53 23.19 13.22
C LYS A 241 -12.97 22.74 13.42
N PHE A 242 -13.75 22.67 12.35
CA PHE A 242 -15.09 22.09 12.37
C PHE A 242 -15.00 20.63 11.98
N ALA A 243 -15.66 19.75 12.72
CA ALA A 243 -15.77 18.35 12.37
C ALA A 243 -16.75 18.16 11.20
N ALA A 244 -16.70 16.98 10.56
CA ALA A 244 -17.72 16.59 9.58
C ALA A 244 -19.15 16.74 10.16
N GLY A 245 -20.02 17.41 9.40
CA GLY A 245 -21.40 17.71 9.75
C GLY A 245 -21.63 18.95 10.62
N GLU A 246 -20.58 19.64 11.08
CA GLU A 246 -20.75 20.83 11.93
C GLU A 246 -21.02 22.12 11.16
N VAL A 247 -20.84 22.13 9.84
CA VAL A 247 -21.08 23.30 9.00
C VAL A 247 -21.79 22.92 7.70
N PHE A 248 -22.60 23.84 7.19
CA PHE A 248 -23.12 23.79 5.83
C PHE A 248 -22.66 25.02 5.04
N GLY A 249 -22.53 24.84 3.74
CA GLY A 249 -22.10 25.85 2.79
C GLY A 249 -23.24 26.28 1.87
N LEU A 250 -23.25 27.58 1.55
CA LEU A 250 -24.05 28.19 0.51
C LEU A 250 -23.14 28.83 -0.54
N GLN A 251 -23.43 28.57 -1.81
CA GLN A 251 -22.74 29.18 -2.94
C GLN A 251 -23.76 29.62 -4.00
N GLU A 252 -23.46 30.72 -4.68
CA GLU A 252 -24.26 31.19 -5.79
C GLU A 252 -23.36 31.48 -7.00
N ALA A 253 -23.73 30.94 -8.17
CA ALA A 253 -22.95 31.13 -9.40
C ALA A 253 -22.84 32.60 -9.83
N SER A 254 -23.88 33.41 -9.52
CA SER A 254 -23.95 34.84 -9.81
C SER A 254 -22.93 35.69 -9.03
N GLY A 255 -22.24 35.10 -8.04
CA GLY A 255 -21.19 35.75 -7.26
C GLY A 255 -21.66 37.07 -6.63
N MET A 256 -20.96 38.17 -6.92
CA MET A 256 -21.25 39.48 -6.33
C MET A 256 -22.59 40.11 -6.76
N LYS A 257 -23.21 39.60 -7.83
CA LYS A 257 -24.51 40.09 -8.31
C LYS A 257 -25.70 39.36 -7.68
N GLY A 258 -25.39 38.25 -7.00
CA GLY A 258 -26.35 37.31 -6.47
C GLY A 258 -27.03 37.72 -5.17
N VAL A 259 -28.16 37.08 -4.88
CA VAL A 259 -28.95 37.30 -3.65
C VAL A 259 -28.14 36.99 -2.40
N LEU A 260 -27.29 35.95 -2.44
CA LEU A 260 -26.43 35.55 -1.33
C LEU A 260 -25.41 36.64 -0.99
N PHE A 261 -24.88 37.33 -2.00
CA PHE A 261 -23.94 38.44 -1.77
C PHE A 261 -24.64 39.67 -1.17
N ARG A 262 -25.90 39.92 -1.52
CA ARG A 262 -26.70 41.01 -0.92
C ARG A 262 -27.03 40.71 0.54
N ALA A 263 -27.37 39.45 0.84
CA ALA A 263 -27.71 39.00 2.20
C ALA A 263 -26.49 38.78 3.11
N LYS A 264 -25.25 38.86 2.59
CA LYS A 264 -24.01 38.44 3.28
C LYS A 264 -23.84 39.05 4.67
N ASP A 265 -24.18 40.34 4.84
CA ASP A 265 -23.94 41.04 6.11
C ASP A 265 -25.01 40.67 7.15
N ALA A 266 -26.24 40.39 6.70
CA ALA A 266 -27.31 39.88 7.56
C ALA A 266 -27.02 38.46 8.06
N ILE A 267 -26.57 37.56 7.18
CA ILE A 267 -26.23 36.18 7.58
C ILE A 267 -24.97 36.11 8.44
N LYS A 268 -24.00 37.03 8.24
CA LYS A 268 -22.85 37.20 9.14
C LYS A 268 -23.28 37.62 10.53
N ALA A 269 -24.10 38.65 10.64
CA ALA A 269 -24.52 39.22 11.92
C ALA A 269 -25.39 38.24 12.71
N LYS A 270 -26.30 37.53 12.04
CA LYS A 270 -27.30 36.67 12.71
C LYS A 270 -26.83 35.23 12.94
N PHE A 271 -26.00 34.68 12.04
CA PHE A 271 -25.61 33.26 12.06
C PHE A 271 -24.11 33.04 12.06
N GLY A 272 -23.31 34.11 12.17
CA GLY A 272 -21.85 34.01 12.20
C GLY A 272 -21.25 33.48 10.89
N ALA A 273 -21.93 33.67 9.75
CA ALA A 273 -21.49 33.17 8.45
C ALA A 273 -20.05 33.59 8.13
N ARG A 274 -19.24 32.65 7.64
CA ARG A 274 -17.82 32.90 7.32
C ARG A 274 -17.56 32.66 5.85
N TRP A 275 -16.65 33.44 5.28
CA TRP A 275 -16.22 33.26 3.90
C TRP A 275 -15.13 32.19 3.83
N LEU A 276 -15.39 31.13 3.07
CA LEU A 276 -14.43 30.10 2.73
C LEU A 276 -13.91 30.37 1.31
N PRO A 277 -12.67 30.87 1.15
CA PRO A 277 -12.10 31.12 -0.17
C PRO A 277 -11.84 29.81 -0.91
N ALA A 278 -11.76 29.90 -2.24
CA ALA A 278 -11.48 28.78 -3.14
C ALA A 278 -10.37 27.86 -2.63
N LYS A 279 -10.76 26.63 -2.28
CA LYS A 279 -9.84 25.53 -1.99
C LYS A 279 -9.64 24.64 -3.22
N ALA A 280 -8.70 23.69 -3.10
CA ALA A 280 -8.41 22.70 -4.13
C ALA A 280 -9.68 21.97 -4.60
N LYS A 281 -9.66 21.49 -5.86
CA LYS A 281 -10.80 20.82 -6.51
C LYS A 281 -11.35 19.63 -5.73
N ASN A 282 -10.52 18.95 -4.93
CA ASN A 282 -10.90 17.77 -4.15
C ASN A 282 -11.32 18.11 -2.72
N SER A 283 -11.54 19.39 -2.41
CA SER A 283 -12.09 19.78 -1.10
C SER A 283 -13.59 19.60 -1.07
N ASP A 284 -14.11 19.42 0.14
CA ASP A 284 -15.53 19.29 0.42
C ASP A 284 -16.34 20.51 -0.07
N PHE A 285 -15.72 21.69 -0.17
CA PHE A 285 -16.31 22.91 -0.73
C PHE A 285 -15.46 23.45 -1.88
N PRO A 286 -15.62 22.91 -3.11
CA PRO A 286 -14.82 23.36 -4.25
C PRO A 286 -15.25 24.76 -4.69
N GLY A 287 -14.31 25.71 -4.71
CA GLY A 287 -14.58 27.10 -5.04
C GLY A 287 -14.93 27.96 -3.82
N ASN A 288 -15.63 29.08 -4.04
CA ASN A 288 -15.92 30.05 -2.99
C ASN A 288 -17.28 29.79 -2.34
N TRP A 289 -17.31 29.68 -1.02
CA TRP A 289 -18.50 29.32 -0.25
C TRP A 289 -18.69 30.22 0.98
N TRP A 290 -19.94 30.47 1.35
CA TRP A 290 -20.30 30.95 2.68
C TRP A 290 -20.60 29.75 3.57
N ILE A 291 -19.87 29.58 4.67
CA ILE A 291 -20.08 28.50 5.62
C ILE A 291 -20.77 28.99 6.89
N ILE A 292 -21.69 28.19 7.41
CA ILE A 292 -22.49 28.46 8.61
C ILE A 292 -22.54 27.17 9.44
N GLU A 293 -22.47 27.29 10.77
CA GLU A 293 -22.56 26.13 11.65
C GLU A 293 -23.96 25.49 11.62
N THR A 294 -24.04 24.16 11.59
CA THR A 294 -25.30 23.39 11.54
C THR A 294 -26.16 23.52 12.80
N LYS A 295 -25.63 24.10 13.88
CA LYS A 295 -26.44 24.54 15.04
C LYS A 295 -27.51 25.57 14.65
N HIS A 296 -27.33 26.26 13.53
CA HIS A 296 -28.32 27.17 12.96
C HIS A 296 -29.19 26.43 11.94
N ASN A 297 -30.51 26.54 12.07
CA ASN A 297 -31.45 25.92 11.14
C ASN A 297 -31.29 26.55 9.73
N VAL A 298 -31.11 25.71 8.72
CA VAL A 298 -30.94 26.15 7.33
C VAL A 298 -32.14 26.94 6.83
N ALA A 299 -33.36 26.55 7.21
CA ALA A 299 -34.58 27.26 6.81
C ALA A 299 -34.58 28.72 7.29
N ASP A 300 -34.09 28.98 8.49
CA ASP A 300 -33.98 30.35 9.04
C ASP A 300 -32.94 31.19 8.28
N VAL A 301 -31.84 30.56 7.85
CA VAL A 301 -30.82 31.21 7.04
C VAL A 301 -31.36 31.54 5.65
N LEU A 302 -32.01 30.58 4.99
CA LEU A 302 -32.59 30.77 3.67
C LEU A 302 -33.73 31.79 3.70
N ALA A 303 -34.53 31.84 4.77
CA ALA A 303 -35.58 32.84 4.96
C ALA A 303 -35.00 34.27 5.05
N VAL A 304 -33.83 34.45 5.67
CA VAL A 304 -33.13 35.75 5.67
C VAL A 304 -32.65 36.10 4.26
N ILE A 305 -32.11 35.14 3.52
CA ILE A 305 -31.61 35.39 2.16
C ILE A 305 -32.77 35.77 1.21
N GLN A 306 -33.93 35.11 1.34
CA GLN A 306 -35.14 35.40 0.58
C GLN A 306 -35.61 36.86 0.70
N GLN A 307 -35.33 37.56 1.80
CA GLN A 307 -35.68 38.97 1.98
C GLN A 307 -34.90 39.91 1.04
N TYR A 308 -33.82 39.42 0.43
CA TYR A 308 -32.95 40.17 -0.48
C TYR A 308 -33.07 39.72 -1.94
N ALA A 309 -33.94 38.73 -2.21
CA ALA A 309 -34.16 38.13 -3.53
C ALA A 309 -34.88 39.11 -4.48
#